data_AF-A0A9P4TVM3-F1
#
_entry.id   AF-A0A9P4TVM3-F1
#
_cell.length_a   1.000
_cell.length_b   1.000
_cell.length_c   1.000
_cell.angle_alpha   90.00
_cell.angle_beta   90.00
_cell.angle_gamma   90.00
#
_symmetry.space_group_name_H-M   'P 1'
#
loop_
_entity.id
_entity.type
_entity.pdbx_description
1 polymer ?
#
loop_
_entity_poly.entity_id
_entity_poly.type
_entity_poly.pdbx_seq_one_letter_code
_entity_poly.pdbx_strand_id
1 'polypeptide(L)'
;CAADIDRLASGIQQNILDQQGEQASLQAIASQGQQGQVNMAQFMTMKAQLLSYVTAGIAVRQNNQALLPTGNPATAGLAMVASAQQMELSLSSSLSGDPSIDMATIQTLQGAFSGGIKQNMQNL
;
A
#
# COMPACT_ATOMS: atom_id res chain seq x y z
N CYS A 1 -17.47 13.55 16.60
CA CYS A 1 -16.97 14.32 17.76
C CYS A 1 -15.48 14.60 17.60
N ALA A 2 -14.85 15.46 18.43
CA ALA A 2 -13.40 15.72 18.37
C ALA A 2 -12.56 14.42 18.38
N ALA A 3 -13.00 13.41 19.14
CA ALA A 3 -12.37 12.09 19.18
C ALA A 3 -12.35 11.33 17.84
N ASP A 4 -13.35 11.52 16.96
CA ASP A 4 -13.36 10.84 15.65
C ASP A 4 -12.41 11.53 14.68
N ILE A 5 -12.24 12.85 14.82
CA ILE A 5 -11.27 13.65 14.05
C ILE A 5 -9.85 13.26 14.45
N ASP A 6 -9.56 13.14 15.75
CA ASP A 6 -8.25 12.70 16.24
C ASP A 6 -7.90 11.28 15.80
N ARG A 7 -8.89 10.36 15.83
CA ARG A 7 -8.73 8.97 15.34
C ARG A 7 -8.49 8.94 13.84
N LEU A 8 -9.20 9.76 13.07
CA LEU A 8 -9.01 9.87 11.63
C LEU A 8 -7.61 10.41 11.31
N ALA A 9 -7.16 11.47 11.99
CA ALA A 9 -5.83 12.05 11.81
C ALA A 9 -4.72 11.04 12.15
N SER A 10 -4.83 10.32 13.26
CA SER A 10 -3.90 9.25 13.64
C SER A 10 -3.88 8.11 12.63
N GLY A 11 -5.06 7.70 12.14
CA GLY A 11 -5.17 6.69 11.10
C GLY A 11 -4.55 7.14 9.78
N ILE A 12 -4.73 8.40 9.37
CA ILE A 12 -4.07 8.94 8.16
C ILE A 12 -2.54 8.93 8.33
N GLN A 13 -2.03 9.33 9.50
CA GLN A 13 -0.59 9.30 9.77
C GLN A 13 -0.02 7.89 9.74
N GLN A 14 -0.71 6.90 10.33
CA GLN A 14 -0.32 5.50 10.22
C GLN A 14 -0.34 5.02 8.77
N ASN A 15 -1.33 5.44 7.97
CA ASN A 15 -1.41 5.04 6.56
C ASN A 15 -0.21 5.54 5.75
N ILE A 16 0.23 6.77 6.01
CA ILE A 16 1.42 7.35 5.36
C ILE A 16 2.67 6.55 5.76
N LEU A 17 2.80 6.16 7.02
CA LEU A 17 3.93 5.33 7.47
C LEU A 17 3.92 3.95 6.81
N ASP A 18 2.75 3.31 6.73
CA ASP A 18 2.61 2.01 6.06
C ASP A 18 2.98 2.12 4.57
N GLN A 19 2.52 3.16 3.88
CA GLN A 19 2.85 3.40 2.47
C GLN A 19 4.32 3.75 2.22
N GLN A 20 4.98 4.43 3.17
CA GLN A 20 6.44 4.59 3.12
C GLN A 20 7.15 3.23 3.24
N GLY A 21 6.63 2.35 4.10
CA GLY A 21 7.07 0.96 4.20
C GLY A 21 6.87 0.19 2.89
N GLU A 22 5.69 0.30 2.27
CA GLU A 22 5.37 -0.28 0.96
C GLU A 22 6.40 0.14 -0.10
N GLN A 23 6.69 1.45 -0.21
CA GLN A 23 7.67 1.98 -1.15
C GLN A 23 9.09 1.48 -0.89
N ALA A 24 9.52 1.50 0.37
CA ALA A 24 10.87 1.05 0.75
C ALA A 24 11.07 -0.44 0.46
N SER A 25 10.09 -1.29 0.81
CA SER A 25 10.12 -2.72 0.52
C SER A 25 10.10 -3.00 -0.98
N LEU A 26 9.28 -2.27 -1.74
CA LEU A 26 9.22 -2.42 -3.19
C LEU A 26 10.52 -1.98 -3.88
N GLN A 27 11.17 -0.92 -3.39
CA GLN A 27 12.47 -0.47 -3.89
C GLN A 27 13.58 -1.49 -3.59
N ALA A 28 13.54 -2.14 -2.42
CA ALA A 28 14.47 -3.21 -2.07
C ALA A 28 14.29 -4.44 -3.00
N ILE A 29 13.05 -4.83 -3.28
CA ILE A 29 12.73 -5.90 -4.25
C ILE A 29 13.24 -5.54 -5.66
N ALA A 30 12.99 -4.30 -6.12
CA ALA A 30 13.46 -3.84 -7.42
C ALA A 30 15.00 -3.86 -7.52
N SER A 31 15.69 -3.47 -6.44
CA SER A 31 17.15 -3.42 -6.38
C SER A 31 17.80 -4.81 -6.42
N GLN A 32 17.18 -5.82 -5.80
CA GLN A 32 17.61 -7.22 -5.93
C GLN A 32 17.55 -7.71 -7.38
N GLY A 33 16.48 -7.35 -8.10
CA GLY A 33 16.31 -7.77 -9.49
C GLY A 33 17.38 -7.24 -10.46
N GLN A 34 18.07 -6.15 -10.08
CA GLN A 34 19.14 -5.55 -10.89
C GLN A 34 20.52 -6.20 -10.67
N GLN A 35 20.69 -7.06 -9.65
CA GLN A 35 21.99 -7.65 -9.29
C GLN A 35 22.36 -8.91 -10.08
N GLY A 36 21.57 -9.29 -11.10
CA GLY A 36 21.85 -10.42 -12.00
C GLY A 36 21.54 -11.80 -11.43
N GLN A 37 21.63 -11.99 -10.11
CA GLN A 37 21.08 -13.15 -9.40
C GLN A 37 20.26 -12.70 -8.18
N VAL A 38 18.96 -12.99 -8.21
CA VAL A 38 18.07 -12.72 -7.08
C VAL A 38 18.30 -13.75 -5.99
N ASN A 39 18.56 -13.30 -4.76
CA ASN A 39 18.59 -14.18 -3.61
C ASN A 39 17.15 -14.49 -3.19
N MET A 40 16.66 -15.67 -3.53
CA MET A 40 15.25 -16.01 -3.33
C MET A 40 14.81 -15.98 -1.86
N ALA A 41 15.70 -16.30 -0.91
CA ALA A 41 15.38 -16.22 0.51
C ALA A 41 15.21 -14.76 0.98
N GLN A 42 16.08 -13.87 0.51
CA GLN A 42 15.97 -12.44 0.77
C GLN A 42 14.73 -11.85 0.08
N PHE A 43 14.48 -12.23 -1.17
CA PHE A 43 13.28 -11.83 -1.91
C PHE A 43 11.99 -12.22 -1.17
N MET A 44 11.86 -13.47 -0.73
CA MET A 44 10.68 -13.94 0.00
C MET A 44 10.48 -13.18 1.32
N THR A 45 11.56 -12.82 2.00
CA THR A 45 11.51 -11.98 3.21
C THR A 45 11.00 -10.57 2.89
N MET A 46 11.53 -9.93 1.85
CA MET A 46 11.09 -8.60 1.42
C MET A 46 9.64 -8.61 0.91
N LYS A 47 9.22 -9.65 0.20
CA LYS A 47 7.85 -9.84 -0.24
C LYS A 47 6.89 -10.00 0.94
N ALA A 48 7.27 -10.79 1.95
CA ALA A 48 6.47 -10.93 3.17
C ALA A 48 6.33 -9.58 3.90
N GLN A 49 7.41 -8.80 3.96
CA GLN A 49 7.37 -7.45 4.54
C GLN A 49 6.47 -6.50 3.73
N LEU A 50 6.58 -6.51 2.40
CA LEU A 50 5.69 -5.75 1.52
C LEU A 50 4.22 -6.11 1.76
N LEU A 51 3.90 -7.41 1.80
CA LEU A 51 2.54 -7.89 2.07
C LEU A 51 2.03 -7.47 3.45
N SER A 52 2.90 -7.42 4.46
CA SER A 52 2.56 -6.93 5.79
C SER A 52 2.18 -5.45 5.75
N TYR A 53 2.95 -4.60 5.04
CA TYR A 53 2.63 -3.18 4.92
C TYR A 53 1.35 -2.96 4.12
N VAL A 54 1.16 -3.66 3.00
CA VAL A 54 -0.08 -3.58 2.20
C VAL A 54 -1.28 -3.98 3.06
N THR A 55 -1.19 -5.05 3.84
CA THR A 55 -2.28 -5.51 4.71
C THR A 55 -2.56 -4.50 5.85
N ALA A 56 -1.52 -3.92 6.45
CA ALA A 56 -1.66 -2.89 7.48
C ALA A 56 -2.32 -1.62 6.90
N GLY A 57 -1.85 -1.15 5.74
CA GLY A 57 -2.42 -0.05 5.01
C GLY A 57 -3.89 -0.29 4.68
N ILE A 58 -4.26 -1.52 4.30
CA ILE A 58 -5.66 -1.92 4.09
C ILE A 58 -6.51 -1.71 5.33
N ALA A 59 -6.10 -2.29 6.46
CA ALA A 59 -6.83 -2.21 7.72
C ALA A 59 -6.99 -0.75 8.20
N VAL A 60 -5.95 0.07 8.05
CA VAL A 60 -5.99 1.48 8.43
C VAL A 60 -6.95 2.26 7.55
N ARG A 61 -6.94 2.09 6.22
CA ARG A 61 -7.91 2.81 5.38
C ARG A 61 -9.32 2.36 5.75
N GLN A 62 -9.59 1.06 5.89
CA GLN A 62 -10.90 0.53 6.30
C GLN A 62 -11.41 1.16 7.61
N ASN A 63 -10.53 1.31 8.61
CA ASN A 63 -10.86 2.00 9.85
C ASN A 63 -11.18 3.48 9.61
N ASN A 64 -10.38 4.20 8.81
CA ASN A 64 -10.65 5.59 8.44
C ASN A 64 -12.00 5.71 7.70
N GLN A 65 -12.33 4.74 6.83
CA GLN A 65 -13.60 4.68 6.12
C GLN A 65 -14.78 4.54 7.08
N ALA A 66 -14.65 3.68 8.09
CA ALA A 66 -15.70 3.42 9.08
C ALA A 66 -15.99 4.64 9.98
N LEU A 67 -15.06 5.59 10.08
CA LEU A 67 -15.25 6.85 10.79
C LEU A 67 -15.96 7.93 9.95
N LEU A 68 -16.14 7.70 8.65
CA LEU A 68 -16.85 8.65 7.78
C LEU A 68 -18.36 8.57 8.01
N PRO A 69 -19.06 9.73 8.13
CA PRO A 69 -20.51 9.74 8.29
C PRO A 69 -21.20 9.20 7.03
N THR A 70 -22.28 8.45 7.24
CA THR A 70 -23.13 7.90 6.17
C THR A 70 -23.61 9.02 5.23
N GLY A 71 -23.47 8.83 3.92
CA GLY A 71 -23.84 9.82 2.92
C GLY A 71 -22.75 10.84 2.57
N ASN A 72 -21.55 10.70 3.12
CA ASN A 72 -20.40 11.49 2.70
C ASN A 72 -20.05 11.16 1.23
N PRO A 73 -19.84 12.15 0.34
CA PRO A 73 -19.40 11.90 -1.04
C PRO A 73 -18.09 11.09 -1.14
N ALA A 74 -17.28 11.06 -0.07
CA ALA A 74 -16.12 10.19 0.06
C ALA A 74 -16.45 8.69 -0.08
N THR A 75 -17.71 8.26 0.13
CA THR A 75 -18.15 6.85 0.03
C THR A 75 -17.88 6.22 -1.35
N ALA A 76 -17.97 7.00 -2.43
CA ALA A 76 -17.58 6.50 -3.76
C ALA A 76 -16.05 6.30 -3.87
N GLY A 77 -15.28 7.22 -3.27
CA GLY A 77 -13.84 7.08 -3.11
C GLY A 77 -13.46 5.84 -2.30
N LEU A 78 -14.26 5.48 -1.29
CA LEU A 78 -14.05 4.29 -0.47
C LEU A 78 -14.10 2.98 -1.27
N ALA A 79 -15.05 2.84 -2.20
CA ALA A 79 -15.15 1.67 -3.07
C ALA A 79 -13.98 1.59 -4.07
N MET A 80 -13.52 2.73 -4.57
CA MET A 80 -12.33 2.82 -5.40
C MET A 80 -11.06 2.44 -4.61
N VAL A 81 -10.95 2.88 -3.36
CA VAL A 81 -9.85 2.53 -2.45
C VAL A 81 -9.84 1.02 -2.16
N ALA A 82 -10.98 0.40 -1.88
CA ALA A 82 -11.05 -1.05 -1.66
C ALA A 82 -10.63 -1.84 -2.90
N SER A 83 -10.99 -1.36 -4.09
CA SER A 83 -10.57 -1.99 -5.37
C SER A 83 -9.07 -1.83 -5.61
N ALA A 84 -8.51 -0.64 -5.36
CA ALA A 84 -7.08 -0.38 -5.45
C ALA A 84 -6.28 -1.24 -4.46
N GLN A 85 -6.79 -1.42 -3.24
CA GLN A 85 -6.19 -2.26 -2.21
C GLN A 85 -6.15 -3.74 -2.56
N GLN A 86 -7.24 -4.26 -3.14
CA GLN A 86 -7.25 -5.65 -3.61
C GLN A 86 -6.27 -5.86 -4.78
N MET A 87 -6.11 -4.84 -5.63
CA MET A 87 -5.12 -4.84 -6.69
C MET A 87 -3.69 -4.80 -6.12
N GLU A 88 -3.40 -3.90 -5.16
CA GLU A 88 -2.11 -3.79 -4.47
C GLU A 88 -1.71 -5.13 -3.81
N LEU A 89 -2.65 -5.78 -3.12
CA LEU A 89 -2.43 -7.09 -2.49
C LEU A 89 -2.18 -8.19 -3.52
N SER A 90 -2.98 -8.23 -4.59
CA SER A 90 -2.85 -9.22 -5.66
C SER A 90 -1.50 -9.11 -6.37
N LEU A 91 -1.12 -7.89 -6.78
CA LEU A 91 0.14 -7.60 -7.44
C LEU A 91 1.34 -7.87 -6.53
N SER A 92 1.28 -7.47 -5.26
CA SER A 92 2.34 -7.77 -4.29
C SER A 92 2.50 -9.27 -4.07
N SER A 93 1.38 -10.01 -4.07
CA SER A 93 1.37 -11.46 -3.94
C SER A 93 1.85 -12.17 -5.19
N SER A 94 1.70 -11.57 -6.38
CA SER A 94 2.14 -12.16 -7.65
C SER A 94 3.63 -12.01 -7.93
N LEU A 95 4.34 -11.14 -7.19
CA LEU A 95 5.79 -10.99 -7.34
C LEU A 95 6.48 -12.35 -7.15
N SER A 96 7.26 -12.75 -8.16
CA SER A 96 7.86 -14.07 -8.29
C SER A 96 9.34 -14.10 -7.91
N GLY A 97 10.00 -12.94 -7.90
CA GLY A 97 11.45 -12.80 -7.77
C GLY A 97 12.16 -12.87 -9.12
N ASP A 98 11.42 -13.02 -10.22
CA ASP A 98 11.96 -12.93 -11.58
C ASP A 98 11.81 -11.49 -12.10
N PRO A 99 12.92 -10.74 -12.29
CA PRO A 99 12.86 -9.36 -12.73
C PRO A 99 12.26 -9.19 -14.13
N SER A 100 12.36 -10.21 -14.99
CA SER A 100 11.80 -10.17 -16.35
C SER A 100 10.28 -10.25 -16.37
N ILE A 101 9.67 -10.81 -15.32
CA ILE A 101 8.23 -10.94 -15.14
C ILE A 101 7.71 -9.82 -14.24
N ASP A 102 8.43 -9.51 -13.15
CA ASP A 102 7.95 -8.66 -12.07
C ASP A 102 8.07 -7.16 -12.39
N MET A 103 8.87 -6.73 -13.38
CA MET A 103 9.15 -5.32 -13.64
C MET A 103 7.87 -4.50 -13.87
N ALA A 104 6.93 -5.00 -14.66
CA ALA A 104 5.66 -4.32 -14.93
C ALA A 104 4.78 -4.23 -13.67
N THR A 105 4.77 -5.28 -12.86
CA THR A 105 4.08 -5.34 -11.57
C THR A 105 4.67 -4.33 -10.59
N ILE A 106 6.00 -4.25 -10.50
CA ILE A 106 6.73 -3.31 -9.65
C ILE A 106 6.42 -1.86 -10.04
N GLN A 107 6.43 -1.53 -11.34
CA GLN A 107 6.10 -0.18 -11.81
C GLN A 107 4.65 0.20 -11.49
N THR A 108 3.72 -0.75 -11.65
CA THR A 108 2.31 -0.53 -11.31
C THR A 108 2.14 -0.29 -9.80
N LEU A 109 2.79 -1.09 -8.96
CA LEU A 109 2.79 -0.93 -7.51
C LEU A 109 3.41 0.41 -7.07
N GLN A 110 4.51 0.84 -7.68
CA GLN A 110 5.11 2.16 -7.40
C GLN A 110 4.13 3.30 -7.68
N GLY A 111 3.40 3.23 -8.80
CA GLY A 111 2.36 4.19 -9.15
C GLY A 111 1.20 4.19 -8.14
N ALA A 112 0.71 3.00 -7.78
CA ALA A 112 -0.38 2.81 -6.82
C ALA A 112 -0.02 3.39 -5.45
N PHE A 113 1.14 3.03 -4.89
CA PHE A 113 1.59 3.51 -3.58
C PHE A 113 1.81 5.04 -3.57
N SER A 114 2.40 5.60 -4.63
CA SER A 114 2.57 7.06 -4.76
C SER A 114 1.22 7.80 -4.85
N GLY A 115 0.25 7.24 -5.59
CA GLY A 115 -1.11 7.77 -5.65
C GLY A 115 -1.82 7.72 -4.30
N GLY A 116 -1.69 6.60 -3.59
CA GLY A 116 -2.27 6.41 -2.25
C GLY A 116 -1.73 7.43 -1.23
N ILE A 117 -0.42 7.72 -1.24
CA ILE A 117 0.18 8.74 -0.36
C ILE A 117 -0.41 10.11 -0.64
N LYS A 118 -0.49 10.50 -1.91
CA LYS A 118 -1.07 11.81 -2.29
C LYS A 118 -2.51 11.93 -1.83
N GLN A 119 -3.31 10.87 -1.99
CA GLN A 119 -4.69 10.87 -1.55
C GLN A 119 -4.81 10.97 -0.02
N ASN A 120 -3.94 10.32 0.75
CA ASN A 120 -3.92 10.45 2.20
C ASN A 120 -3.51 11.85 2.66
N MET A 121 -2.50 12.45 2.03
CA MET A 121 -2.07 13.82 2.33
C MET A 121 -3.15 14.86 2.04
N GLN A 122 -4.03 14.63 1.07
CA GLN A 122 -5.17 15.51 0.80
C GLN A 122 -6.28 15.43 1.86
N ASN A 123 -6.34 14.34 2.63
CA ASN A 123 -7.33 14.12 3.68
C ASN A 123 -6.85 14.54 5.08
N LEU A 124 -5.60 15.02 5.18
CA LEU A 124 -4.93 15.51 6.39
C LEU A 124 -5.21 17.01 6.56
#